data_AF-A0A5C8ASJ2-F1
#
_entry.id   AF-A0A5C8ASJ2-F1
#
_cell.length_a   1.000
_cell.length_b   1.000
_cell.length_c   1.000
_cell.angle_alpha   90.00
_cell.angle_beta   90.00
_cell.angle_gamma   90.00
#
_symmetry.space_group_name_H-M   'P 1'
#
loop_
_entity.id
_entity.type
_entity.pdbx_description
1 polymer ?
#
loop_
_entity_poly.entity_id
_entity_poly.type
_entity_poly.pdbx_seq_one_letter_code
_entity_poly.pdbx_strand_id
1 'polypeptide(L)'
;MLEASAEIKEKLQEIAHEASRPFCYSDYVTVEADENGQYRCPRCGSDDLMREVEGVGVEWGYDWVMEHLVETQGERVDIEELYRDLLDDIYEPVRFGELEYSPSAVLEAVDPVAFRIGAQENADSAVEDSLMVCLNGNYYRISDIVE
;
A
#
# COMPACT_ATOMS: atom_id res chain seq x y z
N MET A 1 -8.78 -3.91 -0.82
CA MET A 1 -8.30 -4.51 0.43
C MET A 1 -6.81 -4.34 0.51
N LEU A 2 -6.39 -3.54 1.50
CA LEU A 2 -5.01 -3.20 1.80
C LEU A 2 -4.39 -4.20 2.78
N GLU A 3 -3.34 -4.86 2.33
CA GLU A 3 -2.50 -5.79 3.08
C GLU A 3 -1.15 -5.10 3.35
N ALA A 4 -0.84 -4.93 4.63
CA ALA A 4 0.34 -4.22 5.11
C ALA A 4 0.61 -4.64 6.56
N SER A 5 1.84 -4.45 7.02
CA SER A 5 2.19 -4.63 8.43
C SER A 5 1.39 -3.68 9.34
N ALA A 6 1.26 -4.02 10.63
CA ALA A 6 0.53 -3.19 11.58
C ALA A 6 1.14 -1.78 11.72
N GLU A 7 2.48 -1.69 11.69
CA GLU A 7 3.20 -0.41 11.76
C GLU A 7 2.86 0.50 10.58
N ILE A 8 2.87 -0.06 9.36
CA ILE A 8 2.53 0.70 8.16
C ILE A 8 1.06 1.13 8.17
N LYS A 9 0.15 0.26 8.63
CA LYS A 9 -1.27 0.62 8.75
C LYS A 9 -1.49 1.77 9.72
N GLU A 10 -0.80 1.78 10.85
CA GLU A 10 -0.89 2.89 11.83
C GLU A 10 -0.39 4.21 11.21
N LYS A 11 0.78 4.21 10.57
CA LYS A 11 1.33 5.39 9.89
C LYS A 11 0.42 5.90 8.78
N LEU A 12 -0.07 5.01 7.91
CA LEU A 12 -1.01 5.38 6.84
C LEU A 12 -2.32 5.92 7.40
N GLN A 13 -2.78 5.42 8.55
CA GLN A 13 -3.98 5.91 9.21
C GLN A 13 -3.77 7.33 9.77
N GLU A 14 -2.61 7.64 10.32
CA GLU A 14 -2.24 8.99 10.77
C GLU A 14 -2.24 9.97 9.58
N ILE A 15 -1.57 9.61 8.49
CA ILE A 15 -1.53 10.43 7.27
C ILE A 15 -2.93 10.59 6.67
N ALA A 16 -3.73 9.53 6.65
CA ALA A 16 -5.12 9.57 6.21
C ALA A 16 -5.97 10.48 7.09
N HIS A 17 -5.71 10.53 8.39
CA HIS A 17 -6.37 11.45 9.30
C HIS A 17 -6.04 12.92 8.97
N GLU A 18 -4.78 13.23 8.69
CA GLU A 18 -4.36 14.58 8.31
C GLU A 18 -4.85 15.00 6.92
N ALA A 19 -4.88 14.05 5.98
CA ALA A 19 -5.29 14.29 4.59
C ALA A 19 -6.80 14.47 4.43
N SER A 20 -7.61 13.99 5.38
CA SER A 20 -9.07 14.05 5.32
C SER A 20 -9.66 15.04 6.32
N ARG A 21 -10.92 15.43 6.11
CA ARG A 21 -11.67 16.33 7.00
C ARG A 21 -12.91 15.63 7.55
N PRO A 22 -13.34 15.91 8.78
CA PRO A 22 -14.63 15.43 9.29
C PRO A 22 -15.78 15.98 8.45
N PHE A 23 -16.75 15.13 8.12
CA PHE A 23 -17.87 15.48 7.24
C PHE A 23 -19.19 14.95 7.80
N CYS A 24 -20.19 15.84 7.92
CA CYS A 24 -21.53 15.44 8.28
C CYS A 24 -22.31 15.07 7.03
N TYR A 25 -22.55 13.77 6.83
CA TYR A 25 -23.29 13.26 5.68
C TYR A 25 -24.76 13.70 5.66
N SER A 26 -25.39 13.79 6.83
CA SER A 26 -26.81 14.17 6.96
C SER A 26 -27.10 15.59 6.49
N ASP A 27 -26.21 16.53 6.82
CA ASP A 27 -26.35 17.94 6.47
C ASP A 27 -25.52 18.37 5.26
N TYR A 28 -24.67 17.45 4.76
CA TYR A 28 -23.75 17.63 3.65
C TYR A 28 -22.81 18.82 3.86
N VAL A 29 -22.14 18.85 5.02
CA VAL A 29 -21.20 19.91 5.40
C VAL A 29 -19.91 19.32 5.95
N THR A 30 -18.77 19.91 5.58
CA THR A 30 -17.50 19.70 6.27
C THR A 30 -17.56 20.33 7.65
N VAL A 31 -17.07 19.62 8.66
CA VAL A 31 -17.16 20.01 10.07
C VAL A 31 -15.77 20.40 10.58
N GLU A 32 -15.70 21.60 11.13
CA GLU A 32 -14.51 22.11 11.82
C GLU A 32 -14.65 21.90 13.34
N ALA A 33 -13.52 21.89 14.03
CA ALA A 33 -13.52 21.82 15.48
C ALA A 33 -14.12 23.09 16.09
N ASP A 34 -14.90 22.94 17.15
CA ASP A 34 -15.40 24.05 17.95
C ASP A 34 -14.29 24.67 18.83
N GLU A 35 -14.65 25.71 19.60
CA GLU A 35 -13.74 26.41 20.52
C GLU A 35 -13.08 25.50 21.58
N ASN A 36 -13.66 24.31 21.82
CA ASN A 36 -13.17 23.31 22.77
C ASN A 36 -12.47 22.13 22.08
N GLY A 37 -12.27 22.17 20.76
CA GLY A 37 -11.66 21.09 19.98
C GLY A 37 -12.60 19.93 19.67
N GLN A 38 -13.92 20.09 19.84
CA GLN A 38 -14.89 19.04 19.52
C GLN A 38 -15.40 19.18 18.09
N TYR A 39 -15.48 18.07 17.37
CA TYR A 39 -16.06 18.02 16.04
C TYR A 39 -17.54 17.65 16.13
N ARG A 40 -18.42 18.63 15.92
CA ARG A 40 -19.87 18.44 15.88
C ARG A 40 -20.47 19.23 14.72
N CYS A 41 -21.41 18.63 14.00
CA CYS A 41 -22.08 19.30 12.91
C CYS A 41 -22.80 20.56 13.43
N PRO A 42 -22.57 21.76 12.84
CA PRO A 42 -23.21 22.98 13.31
C PRO A 42 -24.72 23.04 13.03
N ARG A 43 -25.27 22.13 12.22
CA ARG A 43 -26.70 22.08 11.87
C ARG A 43 -27.47 21.07 12.72
N CYS A 44 -27.15 19.78 12.61
CA CYS A 44 -27.84 18.75 13.38
C CYS A 44 -27.22 18.45 14.76
N GLY A 45 -26.01 18.94 15.05
CA GLY A 45 -25.30 18.65 16.30
C GLY A 45 -24.67 17.26 16.38
N SER A 46 -24.70 16.48 15.30
CA SER A 46 -24.13 15.12 15.24
C SER A 46 -22.62 15.17 15.43
N ASP A 47 -22.11 14.31 16.32
CA ASP A 47 -20.69 13.95 16.46
C ASP A 47 -20.30 12.72 15.63
N ASP A 48 -21.29 12.04 15.03
CA ASP A 48 -21.09 10.95 14.08
C ASP A 48 -20.74 11.53 12.69
N LEU A 49 -19.44 11.60 12.41
CA LEU A 49 -18.88 12.27 11.23
C LEU A 49 -18.06 11.30 10.37
N MET A 50 -18.33 11.29 9.06
CA MET A 50 -17.52 10.58 8.07
C MET A 50 -16.21 11.33 7.80
N ARG A 51 -15.34 10.74 6.97
CA ARG A 51 -14.16 11.41 6.43
C ARG A 51 -14.44 11.87 5.01
N GLU A 52 -13.97 13.07 4.68
CA GLU A 52 -14.00 13.65 3.35
C GLU A 52 -12.57 13.90 2.86
N VAL A 53 -12.31 13.57 1.61
CA VAL A 53 -11.14 14.05 0.87
C VAL A 53 -11.68 14.80 -0.34
N GLU A 54 -11.35 16.10 -0.39
CA GLU A 54 -11.90 17.04 -1.37
C GLU A 54 -11.59 16.57 -2.80
N GLY A 55 -12.64 16.41 -3.62
CA GLY A 55 -12.51 15.94 -5.00
C GLY A 55 -12.36 14.42 -5.17
N VAL A 56 -12.25 13.65 -4.09
CA VAL A 56 -12.13 12.18 -4.12
C VAL A 56 -13.43 11.51 -3.66
N GLY A 57 -13.90 11.84 -2.47
CA GLY A 57 -15.09 11.19 -1.92
C GLY A 57 -15.33 11.45 -0.43
N VAL A 58 -16.39 10.82 0.07
CA VAL A 58 -16.80 10.86 1.48
C VAL A 58 -17.21 9.46 1.90
N GLU A 59 -16.56 8.89 2.91
CA GLU A 59 -16.90 7.58 3.46
C GLU A 59 -16.45 7.42 4.92
N TRP A 60 -17.01 6.42 5.60
CA TRP A 60 -16.67 6.04 6.97
C TRP A 60 -15.26 5.45 7.07
N GLY A 61 -14.58 5.80 8.16
CA GLY A 61 -13.26 5.29 8.47
C GLY A 61 -12.16 5.88 7.60
N TYR A 62 -10.95 5.31 7.73
CA TYR A 62 -9.76 5.76 7.02
C TYR A 62 -9.32 4.80 5.90
N ASP A 63 -9.89 3.59 5.85
CA ASP A 63 -9.46 2.53 4.92
C ASP A 63 -9.43 3.01 3.47
N TRP A 64 -10.51 3.64 3.01
CA TRP A 64 -10.61 4.16 1.64
C TRP A 64 -9.62 5.30 1.35
N VAL A 65 -9.28 6.12 2.36
CA VAL A 65 -8.28 7.18 2.24
C VAL A 65 -6.89 6.58 2.13
N MET A 66 -6.59 5.56 2.96
CA MET A 66 -5.31 4.84 2.88
C MET A 66 -5.15 4.16 1.52
N GLU A 67 -6.19 3.50 1.01
CA GLU A 67 -6.17 2.89 -0.33
C GLU A 67 -5.91 3.96 -1.41
N HIS A 68 -6.56 5.13 -1.31
CA HIS A 68 -6.34 6.24 -2.25
C HIS A 68 -4.91 6.79 -2.19
N LEU A 69 -4.34 6.96 -1.00
CA LEU A 69 -2.95 7.43 -0.82
C LEU A 69 -1.96 6.45 -1.45
N VAL A 70 -2.10 5.16 -1.18
CA VAL A 70 -1.23 4.12 -1.76
C VAL A 70 -1.36 4.09 -3.28
N GLU A 71 -2.56 4.15 -3.83
CA GLU A 71 -2.77 4.09 -5.27
C GLU A 71 -2.22 5.33 -6.01
N THR A 72 -2.30 6.51 -5.40
CA THR A 72 -1.92 7.77 -6.06
C THR A 72 -0.48 8.19 -5.83
N GLN A 73 0.10 7.84 -4.68
CA GLN A 73 1.44 8.27 -4.28
C GLN A 73 2.43 7.11 -4.21
N GLY A 74 1.97 5.86 -4.12
CA GLY A 74 2.84 4.69 -4.06
C GLY A 74 3.50 4.39 -5.39
N GLU A 75 4.73 3.92 -5.36
CA GLU A 75 5.42 3.41 -6.55
C GLU A 75 5.01 1.96 -6.77
N ARG A 76 4.30 1.68 -7.88
CA ARG A 76 3.90 0.32 -8.23
C ARG A 76 5.12 -0.54 -8.59
N VAL A 77 5.13 -1.76 -8.09
CA VAL A 77 6.25 -2.71 -8.20
C VAL A 77 5.88 -3.91 -9.06
N ASP A 78 6.80 -4.33 -9.93
CA ASP A 78 6.79 -5.66 -10.55
C ASP A 78 7.52 -6.66 -9.64
N ILE A 79 6.76 -7.53 -9.00
CA ILE A 79 7.30 -8.51 -8.05
C ILE A 79 8.13 -9.60 -8.72
N GLU A 80 7.86 -9.90 -9.99
CA GLU A 80 8.66 -10.87 -10.74
C GLU A 80 10.00 -10.26 -11.08
N GLU A 81 10.05 -8.99 -11.50
CA GLU A 81 11.31 -8.27 -11.74
C GLU A 81 12.18 -8.22 -10.47
N LEU A 82 11.60 -7.82 -9.33
CA LEU A 82 12.32 -7.84 -8.05
C LEU A 82 12.86 -9.23 -7.68
N TYR A 83 12.09 -10.27 -7.99
CA TYR A 83 12.53 -11.64 -7.72
C TYR A 83 13.64 -12.09 -8.67
N ARG A 84 13.62 -11.67 -9.94
CA ARG A 84 14.73 -11.92 -10.89
C ARG A 84 16.01 -11.28 -10.38
N ASP A 85 15.95 -10.00 -10.00
CA ASP A 85 17.10 -9.27 -9.47
C ASP A 85 17.66 -9.95 -8.21
N LEU A 86 16.78 -10.33 -7.27
CA LEU A 86 17.19 -11.05 -6.07
C LEU A 86 17.93 -12.35 -6.39
N LEU A 87 17.38 -13.18 -7.28
CA LEU A 87 17.99 -14.46 -7.64
C LEU A 87 19.35 -14.27 -8.30
N ASP A 88 19.48 -13.28 -9.18
CA ASP A 88 20.72 -13.01 -9.91
C ASP A 88 21.79 -12.36 -9.03
N ASP A 89 21.39 -11.67 -7.97
CA ASP A 89 22.30 -11.08 -6.98
C ASP A 89 22.85 -12.12 -5.98
N ILE A 90 22.02 -13.09 -5.55
CA ILE A 90 22.40 -14.04 -4.49
C ILE A 90 23.03 -15.34 -5.01
N TYR A 91 22.77 -15.72 -6.27
CA TYR A 91 23.29 -16.94 -6.85
C TYR A 91 24.32 -16.66 -7.94
N GLU A 92 25.37 -17.48 -8.01
CA GLU A 92 26.33 -17.41 -9.10
C GLU A 92 25.69 -17.85 -10.43
N PRO A 93 26.11 -17.28 -11.58
CA PRO A 93 25.62 -17.68 -12.90
C PRO A 93 25.74 -19.18 -13.15
N VAL A 94 24.70 -19.75 -13.77
CA VAL A 94 24.66 -21.17 -14.12
C VAL A 94 25.54 -21.39 -15.35
N ARG A 95 26.50 -22.30 -15.26
CA ARG A 95 27.46 -22.60 -16.34
C ARG A 95 27.17 -23.93 -17.01
N PHE A 96 27.13 -23.93 -18.34
CA PHE A 96 27.07 -25.15 -19.15
C PHE A 96 28.02 -25.03 -20.36
N GLY A 97 29.10 -25.81 -20.35
CA GLY A 97 30.19 -25.64 -21.32
C GLY A 97 30.83 -24.26 -21.17
N GLU A 98 30.84 -23.48 -22.25
CA GLU A 98 31.33 -22.09 -22.29
C GLU A 98 30.20 -21.04 -22.17
N LEU A 99 28.97 -21.46 -21.88
CA LEU A 99 27.82 -20.56 -21.74
C LEU A 99 27.53 -20.25 -20.28
N GLU A 100 27.12 -19.01 -20.02
CA GLU A 100 26.67 -18.52 -18.72
C GLU A 100 25.23 -18.03 -18.83
N TYR A 101 24.41 -18.38 -17.84
CA TYR A 101 23.00 -18.02 -17.76
C TYR A 101 22.68 -17.41 -16.41
N SER A 102 21.74 -16.46 -16.39
CA SER A 102 21.26 -15.90 -15.12
C SER A 102 20.42 -16.93 -14.37
N PRO A 103 20.62 -17.09 -13.04
CA PRO A 103 19.81 -17.97 -12.20
C PRO A 103 18.30 -17.75 -12.37
N SER A 104 17.88 -16.49 -12.43
CA SER A 104 16.48 -16.10 -12.64
C SER A 104 15.90 -16.68 -13.93
N ALA A 105 16.59 -16.48 -15.06
CA ALA A 105 16.15 -16.95 -16.37
C ALA A 105 16.12 -18.47 -16.45
N VAL A 106 17.06 -19.15 -15.78
CA VAL A 106 17.07 -20.61 -15.70
C VAL A 106 15.86 -21.10 -14.91
N LEU A 107 15.59 -20.55 -13.73
CA LEU A 107 14.45 -20.97 -12.90
C LEU A 107 13.12 -20.73 -13.62
N GLU A 108 12.94 -19.54 -14.19
CA GLU A 108 11.73 -19.17 -14.92
C GLU A 108 11.49 -20.05 -16.15
N ALA A 109 12.55 -20.43 -16.88
CA ALA A 109 12.44 -21.30 -18.04
C ALA A 109 12.18 -22.77 -17.68
N VAL A 110 12.77 -23.27 -16.59
CA VAL A 110 12.68 -24.69 -16.18
C VAL A 110 11.38 -24.96 -15.40
N ASP A 111 11.04 -24.09 -14.46
CA ASP A 111 9.83 -24.20 -13.66
C ASP A 111 9.19 -22.81 -13.40
N PRO A 112 8.37 -22.33 -14.35
CA PRO A 112 7.70 -21.04 -14.22
C PRO A 112 6.66 -21.00 -13.08
N VAL A 113 6.20 -22.15 -12.59
CA VAL A 113 5.29 -22.21 -11.44
C VAL A 113 6.07 -21.96 -10.16
N ALA A 114 7.19 -22.65 -9.97
CA ALA A 114 8.07 -22.42 -8.83
C ALA A 114 8.59 -20.97 -8.81
N PHE A 115 8.95 -20.42 -9.97
CA PHE A 115 9.35 -19.01 -10.08
C PHE A 115 8.26 -18.06 -9.58
N ARG A 116 7.01 -18.21 -10.05
CA ARG A 116 5.90 -17.34 -9.62
C ARG A 116 5.56 -17.50 -8.14
N ILE A 117 5.65 -18.71 -7.59
CA ILE A 117 5.48 -18.94 -6.15
C ILE A 117 6.58 -18.20 -5.38
N GLY A 118 7.84 -18.32 -5.80
CA GLY A 118 8.94 -17.63 -5.16
C GLY A 118 8.82 -16.11 -5.23
N ALA A 119 8.37 -15.55 -6.36
CA ALA A 119 8.12 -14.11 -6.48
C ALA A 119 7.02 -13.63 -5.53
N GLN A 120 5.93 -14.40 -5.41
CA GLN A 120 4.83 -14.14 -4.48
C GLN A 120 5.30 -14.20 -3.02
N GLU A 121 6.00 -15.27 -2.63
CA GLU A 121 6.53 -15.44 -1.26
C GLU A 121 7.52 -14.34 -0.89
N ASN A 122 8.35 -13.91 -1.84
CA ASN A 122 9.26 -12.80 -1.66
C ASN A 122 8.52 -11.47 -1.46
N ALA A 123 7.47 -11.22 -2.25
CA ALA A 123 6.64 -10.02 -2.12
C ALA A 123 5.89 -10.00 -0.78
N ASP A 124 5.33 -11.13 -0.36
CA ASP A 124 4.63 -11.26 0.92
C ASP A 124 5.58 -11.04 2.10
N SER A 125 6.81 -11.59 2.03
CA SER A 125 7.86 -11.35 3.03
C SER A 125 8.22 -9.87 3.12
N ALA A 126 8.34 -9.17 1.98
CA ALA A 126 8.61 -7.73 1.96
C ALA A 126 7.45 -6.88 2.50
N VAL A 127 6.20 -7.35 2.40
CA VAL A 127 5.04 -6.72 3.06
C VAL A 127 5.11 -6.91 4.58
N GLU A 128 5.49 -8.09 5.06
CA GLU A 128 5.70 -8.36 6.48
C GLU A 128 6.83 -7.50 7.06
N ASP A 129 7.93 -7.35 6.32
CA ASP A 129 9.08 -6.51 6.66
C ASP A 129 8.82 -5.00 6.50
N SER A 130 7.58 -4.59 6.21
CA SER A 130 7.17 -3.18 6.08
C SER A 130 7.87 -2.41 4.94
N LEU A 131 8.43 -3.12 3.96
CA LEU A 131 9.08 -2.53 2.78
C LEU A 131 8.08 -2.23 1.66
N MET A 132 6.98 -2.99 1.61
CA MET A 132 5.94 -2.86 0.60
C MET A 132 4.54 -3.01 1.22
N VAL A 133 3.53 -2.65 0.43
CA VAL A 133 2.11 -2.95 0.72
C VAL A 133 1.47 -3.62 -0.48
N CYS A 134 0.49 -4.49 -0.25
CA CYS A 134 -0.36 -5.05 -1.29
C CYS A 134 -1.73 -4.36 -1.26
N LEU A 135 -2.13 -3.79 -2.39
CA LEU A 135 -3.44 -3.18 -2.60
C LEU A 135 -4.12 -3.88 -3.78
N ASN A 136 -5.20 -4.60 -3.49
CA ASN A 136 -6.01 -5.30 -4.49
C ASN A 136 -5.17 -6.23 -5.40
N GLY A 137 -4.18 -6.92 -4.81
CA GLY A 137 -3.26 -7.83 -5.52
C GLY A 137 -2.12 -7.14 -6.28
N ASN A 138 -1.95 -5.83 -6.13
CA ASN A 138 -0.81 -5.09 -6.69
C ASN A 138 0.10 -4.61 -5.56
N TYR A 139 1.41 -4.65 -5.78
CA TYR A 139 2.40 -4.28 -4.78
C TYR A 139 2.91 -2.87 -5.01
N TYR A 140 3.11 -2.13 -3.92
CA TYR A 140 3.58 -0.75 -3.93
C TYR A 140 4.69 -0.56 -2.90
N ARG A 141 5.73 0.19 -3.28
CA ARG A 141 6.65 0.82 -2.35
C ARG A 141 6.00 2.12 -1.85
N ILE A 142 6.16 2.36 -0.56
CA ILE A 142 5.52 3.48 0.13
C ILE A 142 6.52 4.37 0.88
N SER A 143 7.81 4.22 0.62
CA SER A 143 8.89 5.00 1.24
C SER A 143 8.58 6.49 1.21
N ASP A 144 8.15 7.01 0.06
CA ASP A 144 7.86 8.43 -0.15
C ASP A 144 6.59 8.94 0.57
N ILE A 145 5.78 8.03 1.13
CA ILE A 145 4.54 8.35 1.85
C ILE A 145 4.77 8.40 3.35
N VAL A 146 5.53 7.43 3.90
CA VAL A 146 5.72 7.24 5.35
C VAL A 146 7.05 7.79 5.90
N GLU A 147 7.80 8.55 5.09
CA GLU A 147 9.05 9.24 5.49
C GLU A 147 8.84 10.44 6.45
#